data_AF-A0A7S2CRR2-F1
#
_entry.id   AF-A0A7S2CRR2-F1
#
_cell.length_a   1.000
_cell.length_b   1.000
_cell.length_c   1.000
_cell.angle_alpha   90.00
_cell.angle_beta   90.00
_cell.angle_gamma   90.00
#
_symmetry.space_group_name_H-M   'P 1'
#
loop_
_entity.id
_entity.type
_entity.pdbx_description
1 polymer ?
#
loop_
_entity_poly.entity_id
_entity_poly.type
_entity_poly.pdbx_seq_one_letter_code
_entity_poly.pdbx_strand_id
1 'polypeptide(L)'
;SDGSEGASAQVAVADPRFGDYQCNNAMGLFKRQKREKGSAPQWKNPREVGEAIKDGLPETSAEILESINVAPQGFVTVKLRTDWIEGEIRGLYQAPLDLRTKSPQRIVIDYSSPNIAKEMHVGHLRSTILGDTIANLMEFLGHEVVRLNHVGDWGTQFGMLLEFMRRKDALGSGSQESKLLVGDLQTFYRSAKVAFDEDDDFKKAAQSNVVALQSGETWAREAWQKICEASRAEFDIVYRRLRIRGLEERGESFYNPLLPAVLEELGEKGLVQEDAGAKCIFTNISEAPLIVQKADGGYGYDSTDCAAVLHRLRDEHADRVIYVIDNGQESHMRMVFDVADRAEWLAGRRLDFMGFGLVQGEDGKK
;
A
#
# COMPACT_ATOMS: atom_id res chain seq x y z
N SER A 1 9.48 -36.67 9.08
CA SER A 1 8.06 -36.56 9.44
C SER A 1 7.31 -36.29 8.15
N ASP A 2 6.25 -37.06 7.92
CA ASP A 2 5.70 -37.40 6.60
C ASP A 2 5.36 -36.20 5.70
N GLY A 3 5.84 -36.23 4.45
CA GLY A 3 5.75 -35.15 3.45
C GLY A 3 4.39 -35.05 2.76
N SER A 4 3.30 -35.38 3.47
CA SER A 4 1.95 -35.18 2.97
C SER A 4 1.49 -33.76 3.29
N GLU A 5 1.88 -32.79 2.47
CA GLU A 5 1.09 -31.55 2.37
C GLU A 5 -0.31 -31.96 1.88
N GLY A 6 -1.25 -32.08 2.83
CA GLY A 6 -2.65 -32.36 2.52
C GLY A 6 -3.16 -31.28 1.57
N ALA A 7 -3.84 -31.67 0.50
CA ALA A 7 -4.45 -30.70 -0.40
C ALA A 7 -5.51 -29.92 0.38
N SER A 8 -5.35 -28.59 0.50
CA SER A 8 -6.36 -27.73 1.12
C SER A 8 -7.70 -27.88 0.42
N ALA A 9 -8.80 -27.95 1.17
CA ALA A 9 -10.13 -28.01 0.59
C ALA A 9 -10.44 -26.74 -0.21
N GLN A 10 -10.77 -26.90 -1.49
CA GLN A 10 -11.19 -25.85 -2.41
C GLN A 10 -12.72 -25.76 -2.33
N VAL A 11 -13.20 -25.05 -1.32
CA VAL A 11 -14.63 -24.84 -1.07
C VAL A 11 -15.08 -23.54 -1.73
N ALA A 12 -16.21 -23.59 -2.41
CA ALA A 12 -16.87 -22.43 -3.00
C ALA A 12 -18.37 -22.49 -2.74
N VAL A 13 -19.07 -21.36 -2.91
CA VAL A 13 -20.54 -21.34 -2.93
C VAL A 13 -21.02 -22.22 -4.08
N ALA A 14 -21.98 -23.09 -3.81
CA ALA A 14 -22.59 -23.94 -4.82
C ALA A 14 -23.73 -23.21 -5.54
N ASP A 15 -24.17 -23.78 -6.66
CA ASP A 15 -25.48 -23.41 -7.20
C ASP A 15 -26.55 -23.87 -6.18
N PRO A 16 -27.45 -22.98 -5.72
CA PRO A 16 -28.43 -23.29 -4.67
C PRO A 16 -29.33 -24.49 -4.97
N ARG A 17 -29.44 -24.92 -6.23
CA ARG A 17 -30.19 -26.13 -6.63
C ARG A 17 -29.53 -27.42 -6.15
N PHE A 18 -28.22 -27.41 -5.91
CA PHE A 18 -27.44 -28.60 -5.55
C PHE A 18 -27.00 -28.60 -4.08
N GLY A 19 -26.93 -27.43 -3.44
CA GLY A 19 -26.62 -27.23 -2.02
C GLY A 19 -26.07 -25.83 -1.76
N ASP A 20 -25.49 -25.62 -0.58
CA ASP A 20 -24.98 -24.30 -0.15
C ASP A 20 -23.51 -24.10 -0.54
N TYR A 21 -22.69 -25.15 -0.40
CA TYR A 21 -21.26 -25.13 -0.71
C TYR A 21 -20.85 -26.35 -1.52
N GLN A 22 -19.77 -26.22 -2.28
CA GLN A 22 -19.17 -27.33 -3.04
C GLN A 22 -17.66 -27.39 -2.86
N CYS A 23 -17.12 -28.61 -2.76
CA CYS A 23 -15.70 -28.90 -2.80
C CYS A 23 -15.30 -29.39 -4.21
N ASN A 24 -14.27 -28.75 -4.77
CA ASN A 24 -13.85 -28.96 -6.16
C ASN A 24 -12.60 -29.85 -6.31
N ASN A 25 -12.06 -30.38 -5.20
CA ASN A 25 -10.77 -31.06 -5.17
C ASN A 25 -10.71 -32.34 -6.01
N ALA A 26 -11.84 -33.05 -6.17
CA ALA A 26 -11.87 -34.38 -6.78
C ALA A 26 -11.24 -34.42 -8.18
N MET A 27 -11.49 -33.41 -9.01
CA MET A 27 -10.94 -33.32 -10.36
C MET A 27 -9.42 -33.11 -10.35
N GLY A 28 -8.92 -32.25 -9.47
CA GLY A 28 -7.49 -31.98 -9.32
C GLY A 28 -6.74 -33.20 -8.80
N LEU A 29 -7.30 -33.86 -7.78
CA LEU A 29 -6.75 -35.07 -7.18
C LEU A 29 -6.71 -36.23 -8.18
N PHE A 30 -7.79 -36.46 -8.93
CA PHE A 30 -7.82 -37.49 -9.97
C PHE A 30 -6.78 -37.24 -11.07
N LYS A 31 -6.60 -35.98 -11.49
CA LYS A 31 -5.55 -35.60 -12.46
C LYS A 31 -4.14 -35.82 -11.90
N ARG A 32 -3.91 -35.52 -10.62
CA ARG A 32 -2.61 -35.72 -9.95
C ARG A 32 -2.25 -37.21 -9.88
N GLN A 33 -3.18 -38.04 -9.43
CA GLN A 33 -3.02 -39.50 -9.39
C GLN A 33 -2.71 -40.08 -10.78
N LYS A 34 -3.36 -39.62 -11.85
CA LYS A 34 -3.04 -40.06 -13.22
C LYS A 34 -1.63 -39.70 -13.69
N ARG A 35 -1.00 -38.68 -13.09
CA ARG A 35 0.37 -38.25 -13.40
C ARG A 35 1.43 -39.05 -12.64
N GLU A 36 1.06 -39.71 -11.55
CA GLU A 36 1.95 -40.60 -10.79
C GLU A 36 2.23 -41.86 -11.62
N LYS A 37 3.47 -41.96 -12.14
CA LYS A 37 3.90 -43.10 -12.95
C LYS A 37 4.12 -44.33 -12.07
N GLY A 38 3.59 -45.47 -12.50
CA GLY A 38 3.94 -46.79 -11.93
C GLY A 38 2.94 -47.40 -10.94
N SER A 39 1.88 -46.68 -10.56
CA SER A 39 0.83 -47.19 -9.68
C SER A 39 -0.48 -47.40 -10.44
N ALA A 40 -1.18 -48.50 -10.16
CA ALA A 40 -2.56 -48.66 -10.63
C ALA A 40 -3.41 -47.52 -10.05
N PRO A 41 -4.30 -46.90 -10.85
CA PRO A 41 -5.08 -45.79 -10.35
C PRO A 41 -6.03 -46.26 -9.22
N GLN A 42 -5.82 -45.74 -8.01
CA GLN A 42 -6.70 -45.90 -6.85
C GLN A 42 -8.19 -45.63 -7.16
N TRP A 43 -8.49 -44.53 -7.84
CA TRP A 43 -9.84 -44.18 -8.31
C TRP A 43 -9.93 -44.22 -9.83
N LYS A 44 -11.07 -44.67 -10.38
CA LYS A 44 -11.30 -44.83 -11.83
C LYS A 44 -11.80 -43.56 -12.51
N ASN A 45 -12.49 -42.70 -11.77
CA ASN A 45 -13.07 -41.45 -12.27
C ASN A 45 -13.15 -40.40 -11.14
N PRO A 46 -13.35 -39.10 -11.46
CA PRO A 46 -13.47 -38.04 -10.46
C PRO A 46 -14.61 -38.25 -9.46
N ARG A 47 -15.70 -38.90 -9.86
CA ARG A 47 -16.82 -39.19 -8.95
C ARG A 47 -16.37 -40.11 -7.81
N GLU A 48 -15.62 -41.17 -8.10
CA GLU A 48 -15.08 -42.06 -7.05
C GLU A 48 -14.16 -41.31 -6.07
N VAL A 49 -13.41 -40.30 -6.54
CA VAL A 49 -12.64 -39.42 -5.64
C VAL A 49 -13.59 -38.57 -4.78
N GLY A 50 -14.66 -38.04 -5.36
CA GLY A 50 -15.68 -37.29 -4.62
C GLY A 50 -16.41 -38.13 -3.57
N GLU A 51 -16.75 -39.39 -3.89
CA GLU A 51 -17.33 -40.33 -2.92
C GLU A 51 -16.32 -40.64 -1.81
N ALA A 52 -15.04 -40.83 -2.14
CA ALA A 52 -14.00 -41.02 -1.12
C ALA A 52 -13.80 -39.79 -0.22
N ILE A 53 -13.95 -38.57 -0.75
CA ILE A 53 -13.95 -37.33 0.05
C ILE A 53 -15.16 -37.32 0.99
N LYS A 54 -16.35 -37.64 0.48
CA LYS A 54 -17.58 -37.74 1.27
C LYS A 54 -17.45 -38.77 2.40
N ASP A 55 -16.95 -39.96 2.09
CA ASP A 55 -16.76 -41.06 3.04
C ASP A 55 -15.66 -40.76 4.06
N GLY A 56 -14.71 -39.87 3.73
CA GLY A 56 -13.66 -39.40 4.62
C GLY A 56 -14.06 -38.25 5.57
N LEU A 57 -15.30 -37.74 5.47
CA LEU A 57 -15.78 -36.71 6.40
C LEU A 57 -16.00 -37.32 7.80
N PRO A 58 -15.63 -36.61 8.88
CA PRO A 58 -15.84 -37.12 10.23
C PRO A 58 -17.34 -37.22 10.53
N GLU A 59 -17.73 -38.17 11.39
CA GLU A 59 -19.13 -38.38 11.79
C GLU A 59 -19.80 -37.11 12.36
N THR A 60 -19.03 -36.26 13.03
CA THR A 60 -19.47 -34.94 13.55
C THR A 60 -19.95 -34.00 12.44
N SER A 61 -19.61 -34.26 11.18
CA SER A 61 -20.11 -33.46 10.04
C SER A 61 -21.64 -33.54 9.90
N ALA A 62 -22.28 -34.60 10.39
CA ALA A 62 -23.73 -34.74 10.41
C ALA A 62 -24.44 -33.75 11.34
N GLU A 63 -23.71 -33.11 12.26
CA GLU A 63 -24.22 -32.04 13.13
C GLU A 63 -24.43 -30.72 12.35
N ILE A 64 -23.71 -30.56 11.23
CA ILE A 64 -23.67 -29.32 10.44
C ILE A 64 -24.35 -29.52 9.08
N LEU A 65 -24.19 -30.69 8.47
CA LEU A 65 -24.60 -30.98 7.09
C LEU A 65 -25.89 -31.80 7.04
N GLU A 66 -26.89 -31.31 6.32
CA GLU A 66 -28.15 -32.01 6.03
C GLU A 66 -27.94 -33.09 4.97
N SER A 67 -27.16 -32.79 3.94
CA SER A 67 -26.87 -33.74 2.87
C SER A 67 -25.53 -33.46 2.19
N ILE A 68 -24.93 -34.53 1.65
CA ILE A 68 -23.70 -34.49 0.87
C ILE A 68 -23.92 -35.27 -0.42
N ASN A 69 -23.84 -34.58 -1.55
CA ASN A 69 -24.10 -35.11 -2.89
C ASN A 69 -22.83 -35.06 -3.74
N VAL A 70 -22.52 -36.15 -4.43
CA VAL A 70 -21.38 -36.21 -5.34
C VAL A 70 -21.89 -36.22 -6.78
N ALA A 71 -21.58 -35.15 -7.52
CA ALA A 71 -21.93 -35.06 -8.93
C ALA A 71 -21.08 -36.04 -9.78
N PRO A 72 -21.55 -36.45 -10.96
CA PRO A 72 -20.77 -37.28 -11.88
C PRO A 72 -19.39 -36.72 -12.24
N GLN A 73 -19.25 -35.38 -12.21
CA GLN A 73 -18.00 -34.67 -12.48
C GLN A 73 -17.06 -34.64 -11.27
N GLY A 74 -17.46 -35.16 -10.11
CA GLY A 74 -16.68 -35.19 -8.88
C GLY A 74 -16.88 -33.98 -7.94
N PHE A 75 -17.79 -33.06 -8.25
CA PHE A 75 -18.15 -31.99 -7.30
C PHE A 75 -18.83 -32.60 -6.08
N VAL A 76 -18.31 -32.29 -4.89
CA VAL A 76 -18.92 -32.71 -3.63
C VAL A 76 -19.69 -31.52 -3.09
N THR A 77 -21.01 -31.53 -3.25
CA THR A 77 -21.90 -30.45 -2.82
C THR A 77 -22.52 -30.80 -1.47
N VAL A 78 -22.56 -29.83 -0.57
CA VAL A 78 -23.11 -29.97 0.78
C VAL A 78 -24.24 -29.00 1.00
N LYS A 79 -25.28 -29.44 1.71
CA LYS A 79 -26.34 -28.60 2.22
C LYS A 79 -26.21 -28.50 3.73
N LEU A 80 -26.20 -27.29 4.27
CA LEU A 80 -26.19 -27.03 5.70
C LEU A 80 -27.56 -27.34 6.30
N ARG A 81 -27.58 -27.80 7.55
CA ARG A 81 -28.85 -28.01 8.24
C ARG A 81 -29.45 -26.68 8.66
N THR A 82 -30.76 -26.54 8.48
CA THR A 82 -31.49 -25.34 8.90
C THR A 82 -31.40 -25.12 10.42
N ASP A 83 -31.51 -26.18 11.23
CA ASP A 83 -31.43 -26.08 12.69
C ASP A 83 -30.03 -25.64 13.17
N TRP A 84 -28.97 -26.08 12.48
CA TRP A 84 -27.62 -25.58 12.72
C TRP A 84 -27.50 -24.08 12.40
N ILE A 85 -27.98 -23.64 11.23
CA ILE A 85 -27.98 -22.22 10.86
C ILE A 85 -28.77 -21.37 11.87
N GLU A 86 -29.95 -21.83 12.29
CA GLU A 86 -30.75 -21.17 13.31
C GLU A 86 -30.02 -21.06 14.65
N GLY A 87 -29.30 -22.13 15.03
CA GLY A 87 -28.43 -22.16 16.21
C GLY A 87 -27.33 -21.11 16.14
N GLU A 88 -26.61 -21.04 15.02
CA GLU A 88 -25.55 -20.04 14.80
C GLU A 88 -26.10 -18.61 14.87
N ILE A 89 -27.21 -18.32 14.16
CA ILE A 89 -27.85 -16.99 14.18
C ILE A 89 -28.28 -16.60 15.61
N ARG A 90 -28.84 -17.55 16.37
CA ARG A 90 -29.22 -17.31 17.76
C ARG A 90 -27.98 -17.04 18.63
N GLY A 91 -26.88 -17.74 18.37
CA GLY A 91 -25.57 -17.49 18.98
C GLY A 91 -25.09 -16.06 18.74
N LEU A 92 -25.16 -15.57 17.50
CA LEU A 92 -24.77 -14.20 17.14
C LEU A 92 -25.55 -13.12 17.89
N TYR A 93 -26.83 -13.38 18.19
CA TYR A 93 -27.66 -12.45 18.94
C TYR A 93 -27.28 -12.40 20.43
N GLN A 94 -26.81 -13.53 20.99
CA GLN A 94 -26.42 -13.62 22.40
C GLN A 94 -25.02 -13.10 22.66
N ALA A 95 -24.08 -13.37 21.76
CA ALA A 95 -22.71 -12.92 21.84
C ALA A 95 -22.22 -12.61 20.41
N PRO A 96 -21.75 -11.38 20.15
CA PRO A 96 -21.11 -11.05 18.87
C PRO A 96 -19.93 -12.00 18.60
N LEU A 97 -19.76 -12.39 17.33
CA LEU A 97 -18.58 -13.14 16.90
C LEU A 97 -17.31 -12.36 17.23
N ASP A 98 -16.39 -13.00 17.94
CA ASP A 98 -15.01 -12.52 18.00
C ASP A 98 -14.30 -12.90 16.71
N LEU A 99 -14.25 -11.95 15.78
CA LEU A 99 -13.58 -12.10 14.48
C LEU A 99 -12.09 -11.78 14.56
N ARG A 100 -11.54 -11.55 15.77
CA ARG A 100 -10.13 -11.23 15.93
C ARG A 100 -9.26 -12.44 15.59
N THR A 101 -8.16 -12.16 14.90
CA THR A 101 -7.16 -13.17 14.56
C THR A 101 -6.47 -13.72 15.81
N LYS A 102 -6.10 -15.01 15.76
CA LYS A 102 -5.25 -15.64 16.79
C LYS A 102 -3.77 -15.31 16.62
N SER A 103 -3.39 -14.75 15.48
CA SER A 103 -2.03 -14.37 15.12
C SER A 103 -2.03 -12.89 14.69
N PRO A 104 -2.08 -11.95 15.65
CA PRO A 104 -2.02 -10.53 15.34
C PRO A 104 -0.69 -10.21 14.66
N GLN A 105 -0.74 -9.22 13.79
CA GLN A 105 0.41 -8.70 13.04
C GLN A 105 0.46 -7.19 13.28
N ARG A 106 1.66 -6.62 13.19
CA ARG A 106 1.83 -5.17 13.05
C ARG A 106 1.83 -4.81 11.57
N ILE A 107 0.82 -4.05 11.15
CA ILE A 107 0.55 -3.71 9.75
C ILE A 107 0.71 -2.21 9.56
N VAL A 108 1.66 -1.81 8.73
CA VAL A 108 1.78 -0.42 8.27
C VAL A 108 0.95 -0.26 7.00
N ILE A 109 0.11 0.78 6.94
CA ILE A 109 -0.69 1.11 5.76
C ILE A 109 -0.36 2.54 5.34
N ASP A 110 0.19 2.68 4.14
CA ASP A 110 0.49 3.97 3.51
C ASP A 110 -0.63 4.36 2.56
N TYR A 111 -1.29 5.48 2.86
CA TYR A 111 -2.42 5.97 2.09
C TYR A 111 -2.62 7.47 2.24
N SER A 112 -3.49 8.02 1.40
CA SER A 112 -3.76 9.45 1.23
C SER A 112 -2.63 10.20 0.53
N SER A 113 -1.50 10.35 1.20
CA SER A 113 -0.20 10.81 0.71
C SER A 113 -0.26 11.97 -0.32
N PRO A 114 -0.96 13.10 -0.03
CA PRO A 114 -1.01 14.23 -0.93
C PRO A 114 0.32 14.98 -1.00
N ASN A 115 0.55 15.68 -2.11
CA ASN A 115 1.68 16.58 -2.26
C ASN A 115 1.39 17.94 -1.59
N ILE A 116 2.31 18.42 -0.76
CA ILE A 116 2.22 19.75 -0.14
C ILE A 116 2.23 20.84 -1.22
N ALA A 117 1.53 21.94 -0.96
CA ALA A 117 1.34 23.07 -1.86
C ALA A 117 0.60 22.73 -3.18
N LYS A 118 -0.03 21.56 -3.26
CA LYS A 118 -0.99 21.19 -4.30
C LYS A 118 -2.31 20.78 -3.64
N GLU A 119 -3.40 21.00 -4.36
CA GLU A 119 -4.71 20.54 -3.89
C GLU A 119 -4.81 19.02 -3.87
N MET A 120 -5.52 18.51 -2.86
CA MET A 120 -5.88 17.11 -2.81
C MET A 120 -6.91 16.80 -3.91
N HIS A 121 -6.45 16.18 -5.00
CA HIS A 121 -7.33 15.73 -6.07
C HIS A 121 -8.00 14.36 -5.78
N VAL A 122 -8.97 13.99 -6.62
CA VAL A 122 -9.78 12.75 -6.52
C VAL A 122 -8.97 11.45 -6.41
N GLY A 123 -7.77 11.40 -7.00
CA GLY A 123 -6.84 10.28 -6.80
C GLY A 123 -6.42 10.07 -5.34
N HIS A 124 -6.02 11.13 -4.63
CA HIS A 124 -5.70 11.06 -3.20
C HIS A 124 -6.94 10.71 -2.37
N LEU A 125 -8.13 11.16 -2.78
CA LEU A 125 -9.38 10.81 -2.12
C LEU A 125 -9.67 9.30 -2.19
N ARG A 126 -9.44 8.66 -3.35
CA ARG A 126 -9.55 7.20 -3.48
C ARG A 126 -8.59 6.46 -2.56
N SER A 127 -7.32 6.86 -2.57
CA SER A 127 -6.32 6.30 -1.64
C SER A 127 -6.77 6.47 -0.20
N THR A 128 -7.26 7.67 0.16
CA THR A 128 -7.75 8.00 1.51
C THR A 128 -8.85 7.06 1.96
N ILE A 129 -9.89 6.86 1.14
CA ILE A 129 -11.05 6.03 1.49
C ILE A 129 -10.67 4.54 1.53
N LEU A 130 -9.93 4.06 0.51
CA LEU A 130 -9.54 2.65 0.44
C LEU A 130 -8.58 2.28 1.57
N GLY A 131 -7.58 3.11 1.82
CA GLY A 131 -6.61 2.89 2.90
C GLY A 131 -7.25 2.91 4.27
N ASP A 132 -8.13 3.87 4.57
CA ASP A 132 -8.83 3.90 5.85
C ASP A 132 -9.79 2.71 6.01
N THR A 133 -10.45 2.27 4.93
CA THR A 133 -11.29 1.08 4.96
C THR A 133 -10.48 -0.18 5.29
N ILE A 134 -9.29 -0.33 4.67
CA ILE A 134 -8.39 -1.46 4.95
C ILE A 134 -7.87 -1.38 6.39
N ALA A 135 -7.47 -0.19 6.85
CA ALA A 135 -7.02 0.02 8.23
C ALA A 135 -8.08 -0.38 9.25
N ASN A 136 -9.31 0.11 9.08
CA ASN A 136 -10.44 -0.22 9.95
C ASN A 136 -10.74 -1.73 9.94
N LEU A 137 -10.66 -2.39 8.77
CA LEU A 137 -10.85 -3.84 8.66
C LEU A 137 -9.76 -4.62 9.42
N MET A 138 -8.50 -4.24 9.25
CA MET A 138 -7.38 -4.92 9.91
C MET A 138 -7.43 -4.73 11.44
N GLU A 139 -7.77 -3.55 11.92
CA GLU A 139 -7.99 -3.28 13.35
C GLU A 139 -9.18 -4.07 13.90
N PHE A 140 -10.28 -4.15 13.15
CA PHE A 140 -11.45 -4.95 13.51
C PHE A 140 -11.10 -6.43 13.65
N LEU A 141 -10.25 -6.94 12.75
CA LEU A 141 -9.69 -8.30 12.82
C LEU A 141 -8.61 -8.45 13.91
N GLY A 142 -8.32 -7.41 14.70
CA GLY A 142 -7.44 -7.49 15.87
C GLY A 142 -5.95 -7.31 15.59
N HIS A 143 -5.56 -6.84 14.40
CA HIS A 143 -4.18 -6.47 14.11
C HIS A 143 -3.81 -5.13 14.77
N GLU A 144 -2.51 -4.90 14.98
CA GLU A 144 -1.97 -3.57 15.30
C GLU A 144 -1.74 -2.84 13.97
N VAL A 145 -2.34 -1.66 13.81
CA VAL A 145 -2.27 -0.92 12.54
C VAL A 145 -1.61 0.44 12.76
N VAL A 146 -0.58 0.72 11.95
CA VAL A 146 0.07 2.02 11.85
C VAL A 146 -0.35 2.66 10.54
N ARG A 147 -1.08 3.77 10.63
CA ARG A 147 -1.65 4.49 9.49
C ARG A 147 -0.72 5.63 9.12
N LEU A 148 -0.04 5.55 7.97
CA LEU A 148 0.94 6.55 7.55
C LEU A 148 0.42 7.38 6.37
N ASN A 149 0.63 8.69 6.47
CA ASN A 149 0.42 9.67 5.41
C ASN A 149 1.77 10.12 4.88
N HIS A 150 2.19 9.54 3.75
CA HIS A 150 3.48 9.80 3.13
C HIS A 150 3.43 11.04 2.24
N VAL A 151 3.22 12.21 2.87
CA VAL A 151 3.05 13.48 2.15
C VAL A 151 4.29 13.87 1.35
N GLY A 152 4.08 14.41 0.15
CA GLY A 152 5.13 14.99 -0.68
C GLY A 152 5.53 16.37 -0.17
N ASP A 153 6.25 16.41 0.95
CA ASP A 153 6.68 17.63 1.65
C ASP A 153 8.16 17.99 1.39
N TRP A 154 8.82 17.30 0.46
CA TRP A 154 10.19 17.57 0.08
C TRP A 154 10.34 17.61 -1.45
N GLY A 155 11.27 18.42 -1.96
CA GLY A 155 11.57 18.47 -3.40
C GLY A 155 11.87 19.87 -3.95
N THR A 156 12.30 19.89 -5.21
CA THR A 156 12.77 21.11 -5.88
C THR A 156 11.68 22.17 -6.07
N GLN A 157 10.41 21.76 -6.09
CA GLN A 157 9.25 22.66 -6.16
C GLN A 157 9.21 23.66 -5.00
N PHE A 158 9.77 23.32 -3.84
CA PHE A 158 9.81 24.25 -2.71
C PHE A 158 10.70 25.45 -2.99
N GLY A 159 11.73 25.35 -3.82
CA GLY A 159 12.60 26.48 -4.16
C GLY A 159 11.83 27.69 -4.71
N MET A 160 10.90 27.45 -5.65
CA MET A 160 10.05 28.52 -6.20
C MET A 160 9.06 29.07 -5.17
N LEU A 161 8.51 28.20 -4.30
CA LEU A 161 7.56 28.62 -3.27
C LEU A 161 8.24 29.51 -2.22
N LEU A 162 9.45 29.14 -1.80
CA LEU A 162 10.28 29.93 -0.90
C LEU A 162 10.64 31.29 -1.52
N GLU A 163 11.05 31.32 -2.79
CA GLU A 163 11.39 32.58 -3.46
C GLU A 163 10.17 33.49 -3.60
N PHE A 164 9.03 32.92 -3.99
CA PHE A 164 7.80 33.67 -4.13
C PHE A 164 7.35 34.28 -2.79
N MET A 165 7.42 33.50 -1.70
CA MET A 165 7.11 34.00 -0.36
C MET A 165 8.06 35.12 0.07
N ARG A 166 9.35 34.99 -0.24
CA ARG A 166 10.39 35.99 0.06
C ARG A 166 10.13 37.30 -0.67
N ARG A 167 9.84 37.26 -1.97
CA ARG A 167 9.55 38.46 -2.78
C ARG A 167 8.24 39.16 -2.39
N LYS A 168 7.29 38.43 -1.81
CA LYS A 168 6.03 38.99 -1.31
C LYS A 168 6.09 39.48 0.14
N ASP A 169 7.27 39.47 0.76
CA ASP A 169 7.48 39.79 2.19
C ASP A 169 6.52 39.04 3.13
N ALA A 170 6.13 37.83 2.72
CA ALA A 170 5.19 37.01 3.46
C ALA A 170 5.84 36.29 4.65
N LEU A 171 7.16 36.43 4.81
CA LEU A 171 7.93 35.89 5.93
C LEU A 171 7.98 36.84 7.14
N GLY A 172 8.07 38.16 6.91
CA GLY A 172 8.40 39.14 7.94
C GLY A 172 7.22 39.88 8.58
N SER A 173 6.10 40.07 7.88
CA SER A 173 5.10 41.05 8.33
C SER A 173 4.07 40.52 9.34
N GLY A 174 3.89 39.20 9.48
CA GLY A 174 2.83 38.61 10.31
C GLY A 174 1.42 39.11 9.95
N SER A 175 1.29 39.80 8.82
CA SER A 175 0.12 40.56 8.42
C SER A 175 -1.01 39.63 8.00
N GLN A 176 -2.24 40.13 8.04
CA GLN A 176 -3.40 39.40 7.54
C GLN A 176 -3.23 39.03 6.06
N GLU A 177 -2.55 39.88 5.28
CA GLU A 177 -2.21 39.61 3.88
C GLU A 177 -1.24 38.43 3.73
N SER A 178 -0.20 38.31 4.56
CA SER A 178 0.69 37.14 4.52
C SER A 178 -0.02 35.84 4.87
N LYS A 179 -0.96 35.88 5.83
CA LYS A 179 -1.79 34.72 6.20
C LYS A 179 -2.80 34.36 5.09
N LEU A 180 -3.39 35.35 4.43
CA LEU A 180 -4.29 35.15 3.29
C LEU A 180 -3.55 34.62 2.05
N LEU A 181 -2.33 35.10 1.81
CA LEU A 181 -1.51 34.70 0.65
C LEU A 181 -1.09 33.23 0.74
N VAL A 182 -0.82 32.75 1.94
CA VAL A 182 -0.53 31.33 2.21
C VAL A 182 -1.82 30.52 2.43
N GLY A 183 -2.95 31.18 2.74
CA GLY A 183 -4.25 30.54 2.89
C GLY A 183 -4.85 30.00 1.59
N ASP A 184 -4.57 30.63 0.45
CA ASP A 184 -4.89 30.08 -0.88
C ASP A 184 -3.62 29.53 -1.55
N LEU A 185 -3.23 28.32 -1.11
CA LEU A 185 -2.04 27.61 -1.62
C LEU A 185 -2.10 27.33 -3.13
N GLN A 186 -3.30 27.17 -3.70
CA GLN A 186 -3.45 26.90 -5.13
C GLN A 186 -3.04 28.13 -5.95
N THR A 187 -3.56 29.30 -5.56
CA THR A 187 -3.18 30.56 -6.19
C THR A 187 -1.71 30.89 -5.94
N PHE A 188 -1.23 30.68 -4.71
CA PHE A 188 0.17 30.84 -4.36
C PHE A 188 1.10 30.00 -5.25
N TYR A 189 0.83 28.70 -5.40
CA TYR A 189 1.60 27.80 -6.25
C TYR A 189 1.57 28.24 -7.72
N ARG A 190 0.38 28.56 -8.25
CA ARG A 190 0.24 29.02 -9.65
C ARG A 190 1.03 30.30 -9.90
N SER A 191 0.96 31.28 -9.00
CA SER A 191 1.71 32.53 -9.14
C SER A 191 3.22 32.32 -9.04
N ALA A 192 3.68 31.46 -8.12
CA ALA A 192 5.09 31.09 -8.03
C ALA A 192 5.57 30.39 -9.31
N LYS A 193 4.73 29.53 -9.90
CA LYS A 193 5.04 28.82 -11.15
C LYS A 193 5.15 29.77 -12.35
N VAL A 194 4.23 30.72 -12.49
CA VAL A 194 4.31 31.76 -13.53
C VAL A 194 5.61 32.56 -13.40
N ALA A 195 5.94 33.03 -12.20
CA ALA A 195 7.20 33.75 -11.96
C ALA A 195 8.43 32.89 -12.29
N PHE A 196 8.41 31.60 -11.97
CA PHE A 196 9.50 30.68 -12.29
C PHE A 196 9.70 30.46 -13.79
N ASP A 197 8.62 30.48 -14.58
CA ASP A 197 8.68 30.24 -16.02
C ASP A 197 9.02 31.51 -16.82
N GLU A 198 8.69 32.70 -16.29
CA GLU A 198 8.85 33.98 -16.99
C GLU A 198 10.06 34.82 -16.53
N ASP A 199 10.60 34.60 -15.34
CA ASP A 199 11.70 35.39 -14.75
C ASP A 199 12.95 34.52 -14.48
N ASP A 200 13.99 34.71 -15.28
CA ASP A 200 15.27 34.00 -15.18
C ASP A 200 15.99 34.23 -13.83
N ASP A 201 15.86 35.43 -13.25
CA ASP A 201 16.46 35.75 -11.96
C ASP A 201 15.68 35.09 -10.81
N PHE A 202 14.35 35.01 -10.94
CA PHE A 202 13.51 34.21 -10.04
C PHE A 202 13.93 32.74 -10.09
N LYS A 203 14.12 32.18 -11.29
CA LYS A 203 14.49 30.78 -11.47
C LYS A 203 15.84 30.44 -10.83
N LYS A 204 16.85 31.29 -11.00
CA LYS A 204 18.17 31.13 -10.35
C LYS A 204 18.06 31.23 -8.83
N ALA A 205 17.28 32.18 -8.32
CA ALA A 205 17.04 32.32 -6.89
C ALA A 205 16.30 31.10 -6.32
N ALA A 206 15.26 30.60 -7.01
CA ALA A 206 14.53 29.41 -6.63
C ALA A 206 15.43 28.17 -6.54
N GLN A 207 16.34 27.97 -7.50
CA GLN A 207 17.34 26.89 -7.45
C GLN A 207 18.26 27.02 -6.23
N SER A 208 18.73 28.23 -5.94
CA SER A 208 19.54 28.51 -4.75
C SER A 208 18.78 28.25 -3.44
N ASN A 209 17.48 28.54 -3.42
CA ASN A 209 16.61 28.30 -2.25
C ASN A 209 16.36 26.81 -1.99
N VAL A 210 16.41 25.94 -3.02
CA VAL A 210 16.41 24.48 -2.80
C VAL A 210 17.63 24.07 -1.99
N VAL A 211 18.81 24.58 -2.36
CA VAL A 211 20.06 24.31 -1.64
C VAL A 211 19.98 24.84 -0.21
N ALA A 212 19.47 26.06 -0.01
CA ALA A 212 19.27 26.64 1.33
C ALA A 212 18.34 25.78 2.22
N LEU A 213 17.28 25.23 1.65
CA LEU A 213 16.37 24.32 2.36
C LEU A 213 17.07 23.00 2.74
N GLN A 214 17.81 22.41 1.80
CA GLN A 214 18.54 21.17 1.98
C GLN A 214 19.70 21.31 2.98
N SER A 215 20.41 22.43 2.97
CA SER A 215 21.48 22.74 3.92
C SER A 215 20.97 23.08 5.32
N GLY A 216 19.66 23.27 5.49
CA GLY A 216 19.03 23.52 6.78
C GLY A 216 19.10 24.97 7.23
N GLU A 217 19.21 25.93 6.31
CA GLU A 217 19.17 27.36 6.67
C GLU A 217 17.86 27.70 7.38
N THR A 218 17.97 28.41 8.52
CA THR A 218 16.84 28.67 9.43
C THR A 218 15.67 29.34 8.72
N TRP A 219 15.93 30.39 7.94
CA TRP A 219 14.88 31.12 7.23
C TRP A 219 14.14 30.22 6.22
N ALA A 220 14.86 29.35 5.51
CA ALA A 220 14.30 28.45 4.51
C ALA A 220 13.45 27.36 5.17
N ARG A 221 13.88 26.86 6.33
CA ARG A 221 13.13 25.89 7.14
C ARG A 221 11.85 26.48 7.73
N GLU A 222 11.91 27.68 8.30
CA GLU A 222 10.72 28.39 8.81
C GLU A 222 9.72 28.65 7.69
N ALA A 223 10.22 29.06 6.54
CA ALA A 223 9.44 29.30 5.34
C ALA A 223 8.74 28.02 4.84
N TRP A 224 9.49 26.93 4.74
CA TRP A 224 8.97 25.62 4.37
C TRP A 224 7.90 25.12 5.36
N GLN A 225 8.14 25.26 6.66
CA GLN A 225 7.18 24.87 7.72
C GLN A 225 5.84 25.59 7.55
N LYS A 226 5.83 26.91 7.32
CA LYS A 226 4.61 27.68 7.09
C LYS A 226 3.81 27.18 5.88
N ILE A 227 4.48 26.82 4.79
CA ILE A 227 3.84 26.25 3.59
C ILE A 227 3.24 24.88 3.90
N CYS A 228 3.98 24.02 4.61
CA CYS A 228 3.48 22.71 5.02
C CYS A 228 2.29 22.82 5.97
N GLU A 229 2.35 23.70 6.98
CA GLU A 229 1.26 23.93 7.94
C GLU A 229 -0.04 24.38 7.26
N ALA A 230 0.04 25.28 6.29
CA ALA A 230 -1.12 25.69 5.54
C ALA A 230 -1.72 24.54 4.70
N SER A 231 -0.86 23.69 4.11
CA SER A 231 -1.35 22.54 3.33
C SER A 231 -2.00 21.50 4.23
N ARG A 232 -1.42 21.27 5.42
CA ARG A 232 -1.98 20.40 6.46
C ARG A 232 -3.35 20.88 6.92
N ALA A 233 -3.53 22.20 7.10
CA ALA A 233 -4.81 22.76 7.49
C ALA A 233 -5.91 22.46 6.46
N GLU A 234 -5.60 22.58 5.16
CA GLU A 234 -6.53 22.24 4.08
C GLU A 234 -6.82 20.73 4.03
N PHE A 235 -5.81 19.88 4.16
CA PHE A 235 -6.00 18.43 4.19
C PHE A 235 -6.86 17.97 5.37
N ASP A 236 -6.66 18.58 6.54
CA ASP A 236 -7.41 18.27 7.76
C ASP A 236 -8.93 18.56 7.63
N ILE A 237 -9.32 19.58 6.84
CA ILE A 237 -10.73 19.83 6.52
C ILE A 237 -11.35 18.62 5.81
N VAL A 238 -10.63 18.05 4.84
CA VAL A 238 -11.06 16.85 4.11
C VAL A 238 -11.08 15.63 5.03
N TYR A 239 -10.01 15.40 5.80
CA TYR A 239 -9.91 14.27 6.72
C TYR A 239 -11.02 14.28 7.78
N ARG A 240 -11.32 15.44 8.38
CA ARG A 240 -12.43 15.57 9.34
C ARG A 240 -13.79 15.29 8.71
N ARG A 241 -14.01 15.77 7.48
CA ARG A 241 -15.26 15.52 6.75
C ARG A 241 -15.46 14.03 6.45
N LEU A 242 -14.39 13.33 6.12
CA LEU A 242 -14.37 11.88 5.86
C LEU A 242 -14.27 11.04 7.14
N ARG A 243 -14.06 11.68 8.30
CA ARG A 243 -13.85 11.04 9.60
C ARG A 243 -12.64 10.10 9.64
N ILE A 244 -11.58 10.46 8.91
CA ILE A 244 -10.29 9.78 8.99
C ILE A 244 -9.69 10.04 10.37
N ARG A 245 -9.16 8.99 11.01
CA ARG A 245 -8.60 9.04 12.37
C ARG A 245 -7.26 8.32 12.43
N GLY A 246 -6.41 8.72 13.38
CA GLY A 246 -5.14 8.05 13.66
C GLY A 246 -4.16 8.04 12.47
N LEU A 247 -4.38 8.86 11.45
CA LEU A 247 -3.51 8.98 10.30
C LEU A 247 -2.31 9.88 10.66
N GLU A 248 -1.13 9.28 10.74
CA GLU A 248 0.10 9.96 11.15
C GLU A 248 0.88 10.45 9.94
N GLU A 249 1.23 11.74 9.93
CA GLU A 249 2.06 12.31 8.87
C GLU A 249 3.51 11.84 9.00
N ARG A 250 4.02 11.24 7.91
CA ARG A 250 5.43 10.91 7.75
C ARG A 250 5.86 11.14 6.31
N GLY A 251 6.01 12.42 5.99
CA GLY A 251 6.39 12.88 4.66
C GLY A 251 7.78 12.46 4.22
N GLU A 252 8.09 12.70 2.95
CA GLU A 252 9.40 12.44 2.36
C GLU A 252 10.53 13.08 3.18
N SER A 253 10.31 14.27 3.74
CA SER A 253 11.32 15.03 4.48
C SER A 253 11.83 14.30 5.73
N PHE A 254 11.01 13.42 6.32
CA PHE A 254 11.35 12.61 7.49
C PHE A 254 12.54 11.67 7.21
N TYR A 255 12.62 11.13 5.99
CA TYR A 255 13.61 10.12 5.64
C TYR A 255 14.95 10.70 5.22
N ASN A 256 15.06 12.02 5.00
CA ASN A 256 16.29 12.68 4.56
C ASN A 256 17.54 12.30 5.37
N PRO A 257 17.51 12.26 6.72
CA PRO A 257 18.69 11.87 7.50
C PRO A 257 19.08 10.39 7.33
N LEU A 258 18.15 9.55 6.84
CA LEU A 258 18.33 8.10 6.68
C LEU A 258 18.90 7.74 5.31
N LEU A 259 18.73 8.60 4.30
CA LEU A 259 19.10 8.30 2.91
C LEU A 259 20.57 7.89 2.74
N PRO A 260 21.57 8.58 3.35
CA PRO A 260 22.96 8.19 3.18
C PRO A 260 23.26 6.76 3.65
N ALA A 261 22.74 6.38 4.83
CA ALA A 261 22.97 5.06 5.40
C ALA A 261 22.27 3.94 4.60
N VAL A 262 21.06 4.22 4.10
CA VAL A 262 20.33 3.28 3.23
C VAL A 262 21.09 3.01 1.95
N LEU A 263 21.63 4.07 1.31
CA LEU A 263 22.40 3.92 0.07
C LEU A 263 23.74 3.23 0.30
N GLU A 264 24.40 3.48 1.43
CA GLU A 264 25.63 2.77 1.82
C GLU A 264 25.36 1.28 1.94
N GLU A 265 24.31 0.88 2.67
CA GLU A 265 23.93 -0.53 2.82
C GLU A 265 23.60 -1.19 1.47
N LEU A 266 22.83 -0.51 0.61
CA LEU A 266 22.54 -1.00 -0.74
C LEU A 266 23.81 -1.15 -1.60
N GLY A 267 24.79 -0.26 -1.40
CA GLY A 267 26.11 -0.33 -2.02
C GLY A 267 26.94 -1.52 -1.53
N GLU A 268 26.96 -1.77 -0.22
CA GLU A 268 27.63 -2.94 0.39
C GLU A 268 27.04 -4.27 -0.07
N LYS A 269 25.73 -4.31 -0.34
CA LYS A 269 25.04 -5.45 -0.95
C LYS A 269 25.31 -5.59 -2.46
N GLY A 270 26.08 -4.67 -3.06
CA GLY A 270 26.43 -4.69 -4.49
C GLY A 270 25.26 -4.40 -5.43
N LEU A 271 24.20 -3.74 -4.94
CA LEU A 271 22.99 -3.45 -5.72
C LEU A 271 23.11 -2.14 -6.51
N VAL A 272 23.92 -1.21 -6.00
CA VAL A 272 24.11 0.12 -6.59
C VAL A 272 25.21 0.11 -7.65
N GLN A 273 24.90 0.66 -8.82
CA GLN A 273 25.82 0.82 -9.94
C GLN A 273 25.90 2.30 -10.34
N GLU A 274 27.06 2.75 -10.80
CA GLU A 274 27.19 4.09 -11.39
C GLU A 274 26.82 4.05 -12.87
N ASP A 275 25.94 4.96 -13.29
CA ASP A 275 25.56 5.17 -14.68
C ASP A 275 25.39 6.67 -14.97
N ALA A 276 26.11 7.17 -15.98
CA ALA A 276 26.15 8.60 -16.33
C ALA A 276 26.42 9.56 -15.15
N GLY A 277 27.19 9.12 -14.14
CA GLY A 277 27.50 9.88 -12.93
C GLY A 277 26.43 9.82 -11.83
N ALA A 278 25.27 9.21 -12.10
CA ALA A 278 24.26 8.92 -11.09
C ALA A 278 24.48 7.51 -10.49
N LYS A 279 23.94 7.28 -9.29
CA LYS A 279 23.85 5.95 -8.68
C LYS A 279 22.46 5.36 -8.95
N CYS A 280 22.46 4.20 -9.57
CA CYS A 280 21.29 3.53 -10.10
C CYS A 280 21.19 2.09 -9.58
N ILE A 281 19.96 1.58 -9.46
CA ILE A 281 19.68 0.16 -9.20
C ILE A 281 18.83 -0.38 -10.33
N PHE A 282 19.37 -1.37 -11.05
CA PHE A 282 18.68 -2.06 -12.14
C PHE A 282 17.91 -3.27 -11.59
N THR A 283 16.69 -3.45 -12.06
CA THR A 283 15.80 -4.56 -11.70
C THR A 283 15.31 -5.26 -12.97
N ASN A 284 14.72 -6.45 -12.83
CA ASN A 284 14.11 -7.17 -13.96
C ASN A 284 12.67 -6.72 -14.25
N ILE A 285 12.18 -5.68 -13.56
CA ILE A 285 10.78 -5.23 -13.62
C ILE A 285 10.58 -4.17 -14.70
N SER A 286 11.59 -3.33 -14.92
CA SER A 286 11.58 -2.22 -15.88
C SER A 286 12.97 -2.03 -16.45
N GLU A 287 13.05 -1.59 -17.71
CA GLU A 287 14.32 -1.23 -18.35
C GLU A 287 14.93 0.04 -17.71
N ALA A 288 14.07 0.96 -17.24
CA ALA A 288 14.51 2.15 -16.52
C ALA A 288 14.92 1.77 -15.09
N PRO A 289 16.12 2.18 -14.61
CA PRO A 289 16.56 1.91 -13.25
C PRO A 289 15.89 2.84 -12.23
N LEU A 290 15.99 2.46 -10.96
CA LEU A 290 15.80 3.40 -9.84
C LEU A 290 17.05 4.28 -9.74
N ILE A 291 16.90 5.60 -9.84
CA ILE A 291 17.97 6.58 -9.67
C ILE A 291 18.02 7.01 -8.21
N VAL A 292 18.75 6.26 -7.39
CA VAL A 292 18.84 6.47 -5.93
C VAL A 292 19.72 7.67 -5.54
N GLN A 293 20.64 8.09 -6.41
CA GLN A 293 21.36 9.36 -6.24
C GLN A 293 21.66 9.98 -7.60
N LYS A 294 21.32 11.26 -7.80
CA LYS A 294 21.61 11.98 -9.04
C LYS A 294 23.11 12.32 -9.15
N ALA A 295 23.53 12.72 -10.34
CA ALA A 295 24.92 13.11 -10.62
C ALA A 295 25.39 14.37 -9.84
N ASP A 296 24.44 15.22 -9.41
CA ASP A 296 24.72 16.35 -8.52
C ASP A 296 24.77 15.96 -7.02
N GLY A 297 24.65 14.67 -6.71
CA GLY A 297 24.62 14.13 -5.35
C GLY A 297 23.24 14.17 -4.70
N GLY A 298 22.24 14.78 -5.34
CA GLY A 298 20.89 14.93 -4.81
C GLY A 298 20.10 13.63 -4.76
N TYR A 299 19.25 13.50 -3.75
CA TYR A 299 18.32 12.39 -3.60
C TYR A 299 16.97 12.65 -4.27
N GLY A 300 16.23 11.59 -4.56
CA GLY A 300 14.90 11.65 -5.18
C GLY A 300 13.90 10.69 -4.54
N TYR A 301 12.74 10.53 -5.17
CA TYR A 301 11.67 9.66 -4.66
C TYR A 301 12.12 8.19 -4.59
N ASP A 302 12.91 7.71 -5.55
CA ASP A 302 13.48 6.35 -5.55
C ASP A 302 14.24 6.03 -4.25
N SER A 303 15.12 6.94 -3.81
CA SER A 303 15.85 6.80 -2.55
C SER A 303 14.96 6.92 -1.33
N THR A 304 13.99 7.84 -1.36
CA THR A 304 13.05 8.05 -0.25
C THR A 304 12.19 6.81 -0.03
N ASP A 305 11.67 6.20 -1.08
CA ASP A 305 10.84 4.99 -0.98
C ASP A 305 11.63 3.77 -0.50
N CYS A 306 12.88 3.63 -0.93
CA CYS A 306 13.79 2.60 -0.39
C CYS A 306 14.01 2.80 1.12
N ALA A 307 14.29 4.03 1.55
CA ALA A 307 14.46 4.36 2.96
C ALA A 307 13.16 4.17 3.77
N ALA A 308 12.01 4.51 3.19
CA ALA A 308 10.71 4.33 3.81
C ALA A 308 10.37 2.85 4.01
N VAL A 309 10.62 1.99 3.01
CA VAL A 309 10.49 0.53 3.15
C VAL A 309 11.37 0.03 4.28
N LEU A 310 12.65 0.41 4.30
CA LEU A 310 13.59 -0.05 5.32
C LEU A 310 13.14 0.37 6.72
N HIS A 311 12.76 1.64 6.89
CA HIS A 311 12.27 2.18 8.16
C HIS A 311 11.01 1.45 8.63
N ARG A 312 10.05 1.19 7.73
CA ARG A 312 8.80 0.49 8.09
C ARG A 312 9.06 -0.97 8.49
N LEU A 313 10.05 -1.62 7.91
CA LEU A 313 10.39 -3.00 8.28
C LEU A 313 11.22 -3.07 9.57
N ARG A 314 12.18 -2.14 9.75
CA ARG A 314 13.14 -2.17 10.86
C ARG A 314 12.68 -1.41 12.09
N ASP A 315 12.25 -0.17 11.93
CA ASP A 315 11.91 0.74 13.03
C ASP A 315 10.44 0.61 13.43
N GLU A 316 9.54 0.46 12.46
CA GLU A 316 8.13 0.15 12.74
C GLU A 316 7.88 -1.33 13.01
N HIS A 317 8.90 -2.19 12.86
CA HIS A 317 8.78 -3.63 13.06
C HIS A 317 7.57 -4.27 12.34
N ALA A 318 7.24 -3.78 11.14
CA ALA A 318 6.06 -4.23 10.43
C ALA A 318 6.21 -5.68 9.94
N ASP A 319 5.23 -6.52 10.27
CA ASP A 319 5.08 -7.85 9.66
C ASP A 319 4.59 -7.72 8.21
N ARG A 320 3.84 -6.65 7.95
CA ARG A 320 3.22 -6.37 6.66
C ARG A 320 3.15 -4.87 6.40
N VAL A 321 3.49 -4.45 5.19
CA VAL A 321 3.31 -3.07 4.72
C VAL A 321 2.39 -3.06 3.50
N ILE A 322 1.34 -2.25 3.53
CA ILE A 322 0.35 -2.12 2.45
C ILE A 322 0.44 -0.72 1.87
N TYR A 323 0.68 -0.62 0.58
CA TYR A 323 0.79 0.63 -0.17
C TYR A 323 -0.48 0.85 -0.99
N VAL A 324 -1.29 1.85 -0.65
CA VAL A 324 -2.55 2.15 -1.35
C VAL A 324 -2.33 3.29 -2.34
N ILE A 325 -1.90 2.95 -3.55
CA ILE A 325 -1.39 3.90 -4.55
C ILE A 325 -2.09 3.69 -5.90
N ASP A 326 -2.09 4.71 -6.76
CA ASP A 326 -2.58 4.60 -8.13
C ASP A 326 -1.77 3.58 -8.95
N ASN A 327 -2.45 2.83 -9.84
CA ASN A 327 -1.83 1.79 -10.68
C ASN A 327 -0.70 2.31 -11.59
N GLY A 328 -0.68 3.61 -11.91
CA GLY A 328 0.42 4.22 -12.66
C GLY A 328 1.78 4.14 -11.96
N GLN A 329 1.81 3.89 -10.64
CA GLN A 329 3.03 3.75 -9.84
C GLN A 329 3.40 2.29 -9.53
N GLU A 330 2.66 1.30 -10.08
CA GLU A 330 2.93 -0.10 -9.76
C GLU A 330 4.35 -0.51 -10.13
N SER A 331 4.80 -0.19 -11.34
CA SER A 331 6.15 -0.55 -11.80
C SER A 331 7.22 -0.04 -10.84
N HIS A 332 7.13 1.23 -10.44
CA HIS A 332 8.03 1.85 -9.47
C HIS A 332 8.05 1.09 -8.13
N MET A 333 6.89 0.89 -7.51
CA MET A 333 6.81 0.21 -6.21
C MET A 333 7.30 -1.24 -6.29
N ARG A 334 7.04 -1.94 -7.40
CA ARG A 334 7.56 -3.29 -7.61
C ARG A 334 9.09 -3.28 -7.68
N MET A 335 9.71 -2.30 -8.33
CA MET A 335 11.18 -2.15 -8.31
C MET A 335 11.69 -1.93 -6.89
N VAL A 336 11.05 -1.08 -6.11
CA VAL A 336 11.43 -0.85 -4.70
C VAL A 336 11.29 -2.15 -3.88
N PHE A 337 10.25 -2.96 -4.13
CA PHE A 337 10.08 -4.25 -3.45
C PHE A 337 11.16 -5.27 -3.86
N ASP A 338 11.56 -5.30 -5.14
CA ASP A 338 12.69 -6.11 -5.62
C ASP A 338 14.00 -5.71 -4.93
N VAL A 339 14.24 -4.40 -4.78
CA VAL A 339 15.39 -3.89 -4.01
C VAL A 339 15.33 -4.37 -2.57
N ALA A 340 14.19 -4.29 -1.90
CA ALA A 340 14.04 -4.74 -0.51
C ALA A 340 14.25 -6.25 -0.34
N ASP A 341 13.82 -7.06 -1.31
CA ASP A 341 14.06 -8.52 -1.30
C ASP A 341 15.54 -8.84 -1.51
N ARG A 342 16.16 -8.24 -2.54
CA ARG A 342 17.58 -8.44 -2.87
C ARG A 342 18.54 -7.89 -1.80
N ALA A 343 18.12 -6.86 -1.07
CA ALA A 343 18.84 -6.35 0.09
C ALA A 343 18.61 -7.17 1.37
N GLU A 344 17.78 -8.22 1.28
CA GLU A 344 17.44 -9.16 2.37
C GLU A 344 16.69 -8.48 3.54
N TRP A 345 15.92 -7.43 3.28
CA TRP A 345 15.19 -6.67 4.30
C TRP A 345 13.90 -7.35 4.76
N LEU A 346 13.29 -8.16 3.90
CA LEU A 346 11.97 -8.75 4.16
C LEU A 346 12.00 -9.73 5.33
N ALA A 347 12.98 -10.62 5.44
CA ALA A 347 13.09 -11.59 6.54
C ALA A 347 11.76 -12.29 6.91
N GLY A 348 10.97 -12.69 5.89
CA GLY A 348 9.66 -13.33 6.05
C GLY A 348 8.46 -12.37 6.17
N ARG A 349 8.69 -11.06 6.15
CA ARG A 349 7.67 -9.99 6.15
C ARG A 349 7.17 -9.75 4.73
N ARG A 350 6.02 -9.07 4.63
CA ARG A 350 5.30 -8.91 3.37
C ARG A 350 5.12 -7.45 2.96
N LEU A 351 5.41 -7.13 1.70
CA LEU A 351 5.07 -5.85 1.08
C LEU A 351 3.95 -6.06 0.06
N ASP A 352 2.88 -5.28 0.15
CA ASP A 352 1.73 -5.35 -0.76
C ASP A 352 1.51 -4.04 -1.48
N PHE A 353 1.43 -4.11 -2.80
CA PHE A 353 0.91 -3.03 -3.62
C PHE A 353 -0.61 -3.20 -3.78
N MET A 354 -1.38 -2.30 -3.20
CA MET A 354 -2.83 -2.22 -3.32
C MET A 354 -3.20 -1.10 -4.29
N GLY A 355 -3.08 -1.42 -5.57
CA GLY A 355 -3.32 -0.53 -6.68
C GLY A 355 -4.80 -0.14 -6.87
N PHE A 356 -5.06 1.10 -7.26
CA PHE A 356 -6.38 1.53 -7.77
C PHE A 356 -6.28 2.23 -9.12
N GLY A 357 -7.32 2.11 -9.94
CA GLY A 357 -7.39 2.75 -11.26
C GLY A 357 -7.70 4.25 -11.20
N LEU A 358 -7.63 4.90 -12.36
CA LEU A 358 -7.97 6.32 -12.52
C LEU A 358 -9.44 6.60 -12.16
N VAL A 359 -9.70 7.83 -11.72
CA VAL A 359 -11.07 8.37 -11.66
C VAL A 359 -11.43 8.83 -13.07
N GLN A 360 -12.63 8.48 -13.51
CA GLN A 360 -13.16 8.89 -14.81
C GLN A 360 -14.46 9.65 -14.61
N GLY A 361 -14.71 10.64 -15.46
CA GLY A 361 -16.01 11.24 -15.66
C GLY A 361 -16.98 10.26 -16.32
N GLU A 362 -18.25 10.65 -16.40
CA GLU A 362 -19.31 9.84 -17.03
C GLU A 362 -19.04 9.54 -18.52
N ASP A 363 -18.19 10.34 -19.16
CA ASP A 363 -17.75 10.16 -20.56
C ASP A 363 -16.57 9.18 -20.71
N GLY A 364 -16.10 8.58 -19.61
CA GLY A 364 -14.97 7.66 -19.57
C GLY A 364 -13.59 8.33 -19.69
N LYS A 365 -13.52 9.67 -19.67
CA LYS A 365 -12.25 10.42 -19.66
C LYS A 365 -11.85 10.79 -18.25
N LYS A 366 -10.58 11.16 -18.07
CA LYS A 366 -10.01 11.57 -16.78
C LYS A 366 -10.59 12.88 -16.28
#